data_AF-A0A3N5GSK0-F1
#
_entry.id   AF-A0A3N5GSK0-F1
#
_cell.length_a   1.000
_cell.length_b   1.000
_cell.length_c   1.000
_cell.angle_alpha   90.00
_cell.angle_beta   90.00
_cell.angle_gamma   90.00
#
_symmetry.space_group_name_H-M   'P 1'
#
loop_
_entity.id
_entity.type
_entity.pdbx_description
1 polymer ?
#
loop_
_entity_poly.entity_id
_entity_poly.type
_entity_poly.pdbx_seq_one_letter_code
_entity_poly.pdbx_strand_id
1 'polypeptide(L)' 'MNLPSRVQITEVGPRDGLQNEKQPVSTDTKVELCERLLAAGVRQLEA' A
#
# COMPACT_ATOMS: atom_id res chain seq x y z
N MET A 1 -2.23 23.76 19.22
CA MET A 1 -2.54 23.30 17.85
C MET A 1 -3.74 22.38 17.92
N ASN A 2 -4.77 22.60 17.10
CA ASN A 2 -5.90 21.68 16.95
C ASN A 2 -5.57 20.70 15.81
N LEU A 3 -5.43 19.42 16.14
CA LEU A 3 -5.29 18.35 15.14
C LEU A 3 -6.67 17.79 14.76
N PRO A 4 -6.82 17.27 13.54
CA PRO A 4 -8.05 16.61 13.12
C PRO A 4 -8.31 15.34 13.95
N SER A 5 -9.58 15.05 14.22
CA SER A 5 -10.02 13.87 14.96
C SER A 5 -9.98 12.57 14.16
N ARG A 6 -9.84 12.67 12.82
CA ARG A 6 -9.72 11.54 11.91
C ARG A 6 -8.78 11.89 10.76
N VAL A 7 -7.98 10.92 10.35
CA VAL A 7 -7.17 10.98 9.13
C VAL A 7 -7.47 9.76 8.26
N GLN A 8 -7.24 9.90 6.96
CA GLN A 8 -7.29 8.81 6.01
C GLN A 8 -5.86 8.54 5.54
N ILE A 9 -5.46 7.27 5.57
CA ILE A 9 -4.17 6.81 5.10
C ILE A 9 -4.42 6.00 3.84
N THR A 10 -3.73 6.36 2.76
CA THR A 10 -3.75 5.65 1.48
C THR A 10 -2.38 5.02 1.29
N GLU A 11 -2.35 3.70 1.15
CA GLU A 11 -1.14 2.95 0.85
C GLU A 11 -0.87 2.97 -0.66
N VAL A 12 0.33 3.39 -1.06
CA VAL A 12 0.73 3.54 -2.48
C VAL A 12 1.89 2.63 -2.86
N GLY A 13 2.44 1.88 -1.90
CA GLY A 13 3.52 0.92 -2.09
C GLY A 13 3.26 -0.09 -3.20
N PRO A 14 2.08 -0.74 -3.29
CA PRO A 14 1.79 -1.74 -4.34
C PRO A 14 1.89 -1.19 -5.77
N ARG A 15 1.61 0.10 -5.99
CA ARG A 15 1.73 0.77 -7.29
C ARG A 15 3.01 1.58 -7.40
N ASP A 16 3.07 2.71 -6.72
CA ASP A 16 4.13 3.71 -6.86
C ASP A 16 5.47 3.19 -6.31
N GLY A 17 5.43 2.50 -5.16
CA GLY A 17 6.62 1.88 -4.58
C GLY A 17 7.24 0.85 -5.53
N LEU A 18 6.45 -0.14 -5.95
CA LEU A 18 6.94 -1.22 -6.81
C LEU A 18 7.32 -0.77 -8.23
N GLN A 19 6.75 0.31 -8.73
CA GLN A 19 7.16 0.92 -10.00
C GLN A 19 8.53 1.59 -9.93
N ASN A 20 8.92 2.08 -8.75
CA ASN A 20 10.21 2.73 -8.52
C ASN A 20 11.34 1.73 -8.23
N GLU A 21 11.02 0.45 -8.03
CA GLU A 21 12.01 -0.60 -7.86
C GLU A 21 12.75 -0.90 -9.17
N LYS A 22 14.07 -1.04 -9.08
CA LYS A 22 14.93 -1.27 -10.26
C LYS A 22 14.63 -2.60 -10.95
N GLN A 23 14.15 -3.58 -10.19
CA GLN A 23 13.82 -4.91 -10.69
C GLN A 23 12.32 -5.11 -10.65
N PRO A 24 11.72 -5.66 -11.72
CA PRO A 24 10.30 -5.96 -11.73
C PRO A 24 9.98 -7.03 -10.68
N VAL A 25 9.01 -6.72 -9.82
CA VAL A 25 8.48 -7.66 -8.84
C VAL A 25 7.46 -8.60 -9.51
N SER A 26 7.49 -9.88 -9.18
CA SER A 26 6.57 -10.88 -9.71
C SER A 26 5.12 -10.57 -9.30
N THR A 27 4.16 -10.97 -10.13
CA THR A 27 2.73 -10.76 -9.83
C THR A 27 2.33 -11.42 -8.52
N ASP A 28 2.83 -12.63 -8.23
CA ASP A 28 2.49 -13.34 -6.99
C ASP A 28 2.94 -12.57 -5.74
N THR A 29 4.14 -11.99 -5.77
CA THR A 29 4.64 -11.15 -4.66
C THR A 29 3.84 -9.86 -4.52
N LYS A 30 3.35 -9.26 -5.63
CA LYS A 30 2.46 -8.09 -5.57
C LYS A 30 1.14 -8.43 -4.89
N VAL A 31 0.55 -9.58 -5.23
CA VAL A 31 -0.70 -10.06 -4.62
C VAL A 31 -0.51 -10.31 -3.13
N GLU A 32 0.57 -11.02 -2.76
CA GLU A 32 0.91 -11.29 -1.36
C GLU A 32 1.09 -10.00 -0.54
N LEU A 33 1.72 -8.97 -1.11
CA LEU A 33 1.84 -7.66 -0.48
C LEU A 33 0.46 -7.05 -0.20
N CYS A 34 -0.42 -7.02 -1.21
CA CYS A 34 -1.77 -6.49 -1.05
C CYS A 34 -2.58 -7.24 0.02
N GLU A 35 -2.51 -8.57 0.02
CA GLU A 35 -3.19 -9.41 1.02
C GLU A 35 -2.70 -9.12 2.45
N ARG A 36 -1.38 -8.95 2.63
CA ARG A 36 -0.79 -8.60 3.93
C ARG A 36 -1.20 -7.20 4.38
N LEU A 37 -1.26 -6.23 3.48
CA LEU A 37 -1.72 -4.86 3.79
C LEU A 37 -3.19 -4.86 4.24
N LEU A 38 -4.05 -5.62 3.54
CA LEU A 38 -5.44 -5.80 3.92
C LEU A 38 -5.55 -6.47 5.31
N ALA A 39 -4.76 -7.51 5.57
CA ALA A 39 -4.71 -8.18 6.87
C ALA A 39 -4.20 -7.27 8.00
N ALA A 40 -3.31 -6.33 7.69
CA ALA A 40 -2.84 -5.30 8.62
C ALA A 40 -3.87 -4.20 8.90
N GLY A 41 -5.03 -4.24 8.25
CA GLY A 41 -6.13 -3.30 8.45
C GLY A 41 -6.08 -2.07 7.54
N VAL A 42 -5.21 -2.06 6.53
CA VAL A 42 -5.23 -1.01 5.48
C VAL A 42 -6.56 -1.08 4.77
N ARG A 43 -7.22 0.08 4.64
CA ARG A 43 -8.56 0.18 4.03
C ARG A 43 -8.55 0.87 2.66
N GLN A 44 -7.49 1.60 2.35
CA GLN A 44 -7.34 2.32 1.09
C GLN A 44 -5.94 2.02 0.54
N LEU A 45 -5.90 1.47 -0.66
CA LEU A 45 -4.67 1.07 -1.34
C LEU A 45 -4.75 1.42 -2.83
N GLU A 46 -3.61 1.78 -3.39
CA GLU A 46 -3.39 2.03 -4.82
C GLU A 46 -2.54 0.88 -5.36
N ALA A 47 -3.07 0.15 -6.34
CA ALA A 47 -2.47 -1.06 -6.93
C ALA A 47 -2.55 -1.00 -8.46
#